data_AF-A0A448ZKB9-F1
#
_entry.id   AF-A0A448ZKB9-F1
#
_cell.length_a   1.000
_cell.length_b   1.000
_cell.length_c   1.000
_cell.angle_alpha   90.00
_cell.angle_beta   90.00
_cell.angle_gamma   90.00
#
_symmetry.space_group_name_H-M   'P 1'
#
loop_
_entity.id
_entity.type
_entity.pdbx_description
1 polymer ?
#
loop_
_entity_poly.entity_id
_entity_poly.type
_entity_poly.pdbx_seq_one_letter_code
_entity_poly.pdbx_strand_id
1 'polypeptide(L)'
;MKNRKSGVSKAIWGSVLLMAVTATVTNALPEIHTKPQDTTTASGLLYPWLTRDRGDESSPLLVLNEADVRNNDLDDIFISRIVGGDAASVGEYPYFVQPLAVGCGGVLIANEWVLSAAHCGDFSKRFDYNTGREKQMQVVIGNTQRTSINNGVAQVRYCMEYVINPGFEFRGDSIDADNFNAPFHYDYALCKLDVPVYVDDRTVVLKLHTDSSSNAFPGVGSDVTAVGFGTTSMGGDVSQDLLKVTVQVNSNQECATTSVPGATDKIERLTRDIYNENSITEDNICASVRGGGKDSCQGDSGGPLVKKGEVPAGSKLRRIDTHVGVVSFGLGCALDHFPGVYARTSFAIDFINRTVCGQSRSPMCKEWRDGPVVCDPSTEQLLLIQVVTDANPDQTSWSLSTNSGSDDVLPQILRSADDYDQPFFVYEESVCLERGQSYTFDIQDEAGDGLNNRSFKAGGLDMTQAGGFYSLRLDGIEQYRESDIGARRTRVINTLPSLLPQSDPTPPPGDCTNKELDCDSIFKKIKKKRKRRRKCKRIPRNLNRRLKFYCPSFCNKKCK
;
A
#
# COMPACT_ATOMS: atom_id res chain seq x y z
N MET A 1 10.54 -40.48 -55.57
CA MET A 1 9.82 -41.41 -56.45
C MET A 1 9.32 -42.59 -55.62
N LYS A 2 7.99 -42.85 -55.65
CA LYS A 2 7.26 -44.13 -55.43
C LYS A 2 7.53 -44.91 -54.12
N ASN A 3 6.61 -45.57 -53.41
CA ASN A 3 5.17 -45.89 -53.50
C ASN A 3 4.80 -46.43 -52.09
N ARG A 4 3.73 -45.99 -51.43
CA ARG A 4 2.35 -46.53 -51.46
C ARG A 4 2.16 -48.05 -51.17
N LYS A 5 1.59 -48.31 -49.98
CA LYS A 5 0.31 -48.97 -49.66
C LYS A 5 0.09 -50.51 -49.74
N SER A 6 -0.76 -50.93 -48.78
CA SER A 6 -1.77 -52.02 -48.74
C SER A 6 -1.38 -53.27 -47.93
N GLY A 7 -2.25 -53.95 -47.17
CA GLY A 7 -3.70 -53.86 -46.87
C GLY A 7 -4.00 -54.56 -45.52
N VAL A 8 -5.00 -54.17 -44.73
CA VAL A 8 -6.46 -54.52 -44.75
C VAL A 8 -6.82 -55.95 -44.25
N SER A 9 -7.49 -55.95 -43.08
CA SER A 9 -8.64 -56.77 -42.62
C SER A 9 -8.44 -58.20 -42.07
N LYS A 10 -8.86 -58.43 -40.80
CA LYS A 10 -10.18 -58.97 -40.44
C LYS A 10 -10.35 -59.09 -38.91
N ALA A 11 -11.57 -58.77 -38.44
CA ALA A 11 -12.08 -59.03 -37.10
C ALA A 11 -12.63 -60.47 -36.97
N ILE A 12 -12.78 -60.99 -35.73
CA ILE A 12 -13.98 -61.70 -35.19
C ILE A 12 -13.78 -62.01 -33.67
N TRP A 13 -14.93 -62.13 -33.00
CA TRP A 13 -15.35 -62.17 -31.60
C TRP A 13 -14.91 -63.30 -30.63
N GLY A 14 -15.14 -63.01 -29.33
CA GLY A 14 -15.59 -63.94 -28.26
C GLY A 14 -14.47 -64.46 -27.32
N SER A 15 -14.60 -64.63 -26.00
CA SER A 15 -15.68 -64.51 -25.02
C SER A 15 -15.08 -64.53 -23.58
N VAL A 16 -15.91 -64.08 -22.64
CA VAL A 16 -15.86 -64.06 -21.16
C VAL A 16 -15.20 -65.28 -20.45
N LEU A 17 -14.44 -65.03 -19.37
CA LEU A 17 -14.51 -65.86 -18.14
C LEU A 17 -14.10 -65.08 -16.87
N LEU A 18 -14.95 -65.24 -15.87
CA LEU A 18 -14.93 -64.72 -14.49
C LEU A 18 -14.15 -65.68 -13.58
N MET A 19 -13.32 -65.19 -12.64
CA MET A 19 -13.08 -65.87 -11.36
C MET A 19 -12.77 -64.86 -10.26
N ALA A 20 -13.59 -64.93 -9.20
CA ALA A 20 -13.35 -64.34 -7.90
C ALA A 20 -12.63 -65.36 -7.01
N VAL A 21 -11.71 -64.89 -6.15
CA VAL A 21 -11.24 -65.64 -4.99
C VAL A 21 -11.19 -64.70 -3.79
N THR A 22 -11.94 -65.08 -2.76
CA THR A 22 -12.00 -64.56 -1.40
C THR A 22 -10.80 -65.02 -0.57
N ALA A 23 -10.29 -64.18 0.34
CA ALA A 23 -9.61 -64.65 1.55
C ALA A 23 -9.76 -63.66 2.72
N THR A 24 -10.21 -64.24 3.82
CA THR A 24 -10.45 -63.70 5.17
C THR A 24 -9.17 -63.33 5.91
N VAL A 25 -9.20 -62.27 6.74
CA VAL A 25 -8.15 -61.95 7.72
C VAL A 25 -8.68 -62.24 9.12
N THR A 26 -7.96 -63.09 9.87
CA THR A 26 -8.11 -63.32 11.31
C THR A 26 -6.97 -62.67 12.09
N ASN A 27 -7.31 -62.15 13.27
CA ASN A 27 -6.49 -61.49 14.29
C ASN A 27 -5.12 -62.14 14.61
N ALA A 28 -4.12 -61.30 14.91
CA ALA A 28 -3.34 -61.34 16.17
C ALA A 28 -2.22 -60.26 16.20
N LEU A 29 -2.15 -59.51 17.30
CA LEU A 29 -1.00 -58.69 17.73
C LEU A 29 0.18 -59.59 18.16
N PRO A 30 1.42 -59.05 18.17
CA PRO A 30 2.01 -58.75 19.47
C PRO A 30 2.82 -57.44 19.52
N GLU A 31 2.87 -56.86 20.71
CA GLU A 31 3.70 -55.73 21.13
C GLU A 31 5.20 -56.07 21.07
N ILE A 32 6.02 -55.18 20.51
CA ILE A 32 7.46 -55.10 20.79
C ILE A 32 7.85 -53.63 20.96
N HIS A 33 8.28 -53.30 22.17
CA HIS A 33 8.95 -52.07 22.55
C HIS A 33 10.34 -51.97 21.89
N THR A 34 10.57 -50.95 21.07
CA THR A 34 11.89 -50.31 20.89
C THR A 34 11.73 -48.87 20.44
N LYS A 35 12.18 -47.89 21.24
CA LYS A 35 12.52 -46.53 20.77
C LYS A 35 13.64 -46.64 19.72
N PRO A 36 13.66 -45.79 18.67
CA PRO A 36 14.62 -44.69 18.71
C PRO A 36 14.23 -43.40 17.94
N GLN A 37 14.73 -42.29 18.51
CA GLN A 37 15.31 -41.09 17.87
C GLN A 37 14.47 -40.21 16.91
N ASP A 38 14.21 -39.01 17.41
CA ASP A 38 13.81 -37.79 16.70
C ASP A 38 14.61 -37.56 15.41
N THR A 39 13.92 -37.56 14.27
CA THR A 39 14.19 -36.69 13.12
C THR A 39 12.97 -36.75 12.19
N THR A 40 12.05 -35.79 12.30
CA THR A 40 11.04 -35.57 11.25
C THR A 40 10.74 -34.08 11.10
N THR A 41 11.37 -33.52 10.07
CA THR A 41 10.84 -32.56 9.10
C THR A 41 9.33 -32.27 9.21
N ALA A 42 9.00 -31.01 9.48
CA ALA A 42 7.66 -30.46 9.40
C ALA A 42 7.10 -30.66 7.97
N SER A 43 6.13 -31.56 7.84
CA SER A 43 5.35 -31.77 6.63
C SER A 43 4.07 -30.94 6.72
N GLY A 44 3.75 -30.24 5.63
CA GLY A 44 2.62 -29.32 5.55
C GLY A 44 1.26 -29.96 5.80
N LEU A 45 0.39 -29.19 6.43
CA LEU A 45 -1.02 -29.51 6.61
C LEU A 45 -1.85 -28.48 5.82
N LEU A 46 -2.54 -28.96 4.78
CA LEU A 46 -3.68 -28.27 4.15
C LEU A 46 -4.97 -28.68 4.87
N TYR A 47 -5.81 -27.71 5.22
CA TYR A 47 -7.11 -27.94 5.87
C TYR A 47 -8.23 -28.27 4.85
N PRO A 48 -9.12 -29.25 5.15
CA PRO A 48 -10.26 -29.61 4.30
C PRO A 48 -11.58 -29.02 4.81
N TRP A 49 -12.09 -27.95 4.20
CA TRP A 49 -13.49 -27.51 4.40
C TRP A 49 -14.10 -26.96 3.11
N LEU A 50 -14.55 -27.86 2.25
CA LEU A 50 -15.50 -27.58 1.16
C LEU A 50 -16.43 -28.79 1.08
N THR A 51 -17.45 -28.82 1.94
CA THR A 51 -18.79 -29.39 1.72
C THR A 51 -19.51 -29.49 3.06
N ARG A 52 -20.58 -28.72 3.27
CA ARG A 52 -21.67 -29.16 4.15
C ARG A 52 -23.00 -28.81 3.50
N ASP A 53 -23.78 -29.87 3.26
CA ASP A 53 -25.08 -29.87 2.60
C ASP A 53 -26.14 -29.04 3.32
N ARG A 54 -27.05 -28.48 2.52
CA ARG A 54 -28.24 -27.73 2.95
C ARG A 54 -29.28 -28.64 3.60
N GLY A 55 -29.95 -28.11 4.62
CA GLY A 55 -31.22 -28.62 5.12
C GLY A 55 -32.00 -27.54 5.88
N ASP A 56 -33.10 -27.11 5.25
CA ASP A 56 -34.35 -26.59 5.82
C ASP A 56 -34.59 -25.08 6.05
N GLU A 57 -35.86 -24.70 5.82
CA GLU A 57 -36.42 -23.39 5.50
C GLU A 57 -36.78 -22.49 6.70
N SER A 58 -36.68 -21.18 6.46
CA SER A 58 -37.48 -20.07 7.04
C SER A 58 -37.64 -19.94 8.56
N SER A 59 -36.97 -18.94 9.14
CA SER A 59 -37.43 -18.24 10.35
C SER A 59 -36.94 -16.77 10.35
N PRO A 60 -37.70 -15.83 10.94
CA PRO A 60 -37.55 -14.40 10.70
C PRO A 60 -36.37 -13.77 11.44
N LEU A 61 -35.80 -12.73 10.81
CA LEU A 61 -34.73 -11.85 11.29
C LEU A 61 -34.91 -11.39 12.76
N LEU A 62 -33.94 -11.74 13.60
CA LEU A 62 -33.74 -11.17 14.93
C LEU A 62 -32.48 -10.28 14.92
N VAL A 63 -32.67 -9.01 15.28
CA VAL A 63 -31.59 -8.08 15.66
C VAL A 63 -31.21 -8.41 17.09
N LEU A 64 -29.98 -8.88 17.33
CA LEU A 64 -29.50 -9.19 18.68
C LEU A 64 -29.21 -7.90 19.46
N ASN A 65 -29.59 -7.88 20.75
CA ASN A 65 -29.33 -6.80 21.71
C ASN A 65 -28.47 -7.35 22.86
N GLU A 66 -27.96 -6.46 23.73
CA GLU A 66 -27.16 -6.68 24.98
C GLU A 66 -27.58 -7.85 25.93
N ALA A 67 -28.70 -8.51 25.69
CA ALA A 67 -29.17 -9.65 26.46
C ALA A 67 -28.52 -10.98 26.04
N ASP A 68 -28.08 -11.13 24.79
CA ASP A 68 -27.65 -12.42 24.24
C ASP A 68 -26.21 -12.81 24.64
N VAL A 69 -25.39 -11.85 25.05
CA VAL A 69 -24.03 -12.08 25.59
C VAL A 69 -24.05 -12.84 26.94
N ARG A 70 -25.20 -12.89 27.62
CA ARG A 70 -25.33 -13.44 28.99
C ARG A 70 -25.69 -14.93 29.07
N ASN A 71 -26.13 -15.56 28.00
CA ASN A 71 -26.52 -16.97 28.01
C ASN A 71 -25.54 -17.79 27.16
N ASN A 72 -24.78 -18.65 27.81
CA ASN A 72 -23.79 -19.54 27.20
C ASN A 72 -24.38 -20.38 26.05
N ASP A 73 -23.89 -20.14 24.84
CA ASP A 73 -23.19 -21.13 24.03
C ASP A 73 -22.10 -20.40 23.26
N LEU A 74 -20.91 -21.00 23.13
CA LEU A 74 -19.84 -20.39 22.33
C LEU A 74 -20.37 -20.06 20.93
N ASP A 75 -21.25 -20.91 20.38
CA ASP A 75 -21.82 -20.84 19.04
C ASP A 75 -22.62 -19.53 18.76
N ASP A 76 -23.09 -18.81 19.77
CA ASP A 76 -23.88 -17.56 19.61
C ASP A 76 -23.05 -16.27 19.65
N ILE A 77 -21.75 -16.35 19.98
CA ILE A 77 -20.81 -15.24 19.81
C ILE A 77 -20.51 -15.04 18.30
N PHE A 78 -21.04 -15.93 17.45
CA PHE A 78 -20.63 -16.10 16.08
C PHE A 78 -21.45 -15.43 14.98
N ILE A 79 -22.22 -14.39 15.28
CA ILE A 79 -23.04 -13.74 14.26
C ILE A 79 -22.60 -12.29 14.04
N SER A 80 -21.80 -12.05 12.99
CA SER A 80 -21.98 -10.95 12.00
C SER A 80 -20.72 -10.64 11.16
N ARG A 81 -20.95 -9.83 10.12
CA ARG A 81 -20.31 -9.55 8.80
C ARG A 81 -18.93 -8.83 8.75
N ILE A 82 -18.44 -8.44 7.54
CA ILE A 82 -18.03 -7.03 7.32
C ILE A 82 -19.25 -6.21 7.73
N VAL A 83 -19.32 -5.87 9.01
CA VAL A 83 -20.57 -5.33 9.55
C VAL A 83 -20.68 -3.88 9.13
N GLY A 84 -21.85 -3.50 8.63
CA GLY A 84 -22.15 -2.10 8.28
C GLY A 84 -21.19 -1.46 7.28
N GLY A 85 -20.53 -2.26 6.42
CA GLY A 85 -19.73 -1.79 5.29
C GLY A 85 -20.56 -1.58 4.02
N ASP A 86 -20.01 -0.80 3.09
CA ASP A 86 -20.63 -0.48 1.81
C ASP A 86 -19.88 -1.16 0.67
N ALA A 87 -20.56 -1.40 -0.46
CA ALA A 87 -19.89 -1.84 -1.68
C ALA A 87 -18.92 -0.76 -2.19
N ALA A 88 -17.71 -1.18 -2.56
CA ALA A 88 -16.72 -0.34 -3.21
C ALA A 88 -17.05 -0.17 -4.70
N SER A 89 -16.90 1.05 -5.21
CA SER A 89 -17.05 1.31 -6.64
C SER A 89 -15.79 0.87 -7.42
N VAL A 90 -15.95 0.56 -8.71
CA VAL A 90 -14.82 0.29 -9.61
C VAL A 90 -13.83 1.46 -9.58
N GLY A 91 -12.56 1.16 -9.35
CA GLY A 91 -11.50 2.18 -9.25
C GLY A 91 -11.48 2.96 -7.93
N GLU A 92 -12.33 2.65 -6.94
CA GLU A 92 -12.29 3.33 -5.64
C GLU A 92 -11.08 2.89 -4.80
N TYR A 93 -10.73 1.61 -4.84
CA TYR A 93 -9.55 1.03 -4.18
C TYR A 93 -8.74 0.20 -5.18
N PRO A 94 -8.15 0.84 -6.21
CA PRO A 94 -7.57 0.13 -7.33
C PRO A 94 -6.27 -0.64 -6.96
N TYR A 95 -5.71 -0.33 -5.80
CA TYR A 95 -4.56 -1.02 -5.20
C TYR A 95 -4.93 -2.26 -4.38
N PHE A 96 -6.22 -2.57 -4.17
CA PHE A 96 -6.62 -3.80 -3.50
C PHE A 96 -6.22 -5.02 -4.33
N VAL A 97 -5.75 -6.07 -3.66
CA VAL A 97 -5.31 -7.31 -4.29
C VAL A 97 -6.08 -8.50 -3.71
N GLN A 98 -6.64 -9.32 -4.60
CA GLN A 98 -7.34 -10.56 -4.30
C GLN A 98 -6.48 -11.78 -4.69
N PRO A 99 -5.82 -12.46 -3.74
CA PRO A 99 -5.34 -13.83 -3.93
C PRO A 99 -6.52 -14.78 -4.23
N LEU A 100 -6.47 -15.52 -5.35
CA LEU A 100 -7.60 -16.36 -5.77
C LEU A 100 -7.75 -17.68 -5.01
N ALA A 101 -6.74 -18.10 -4.27
CA ALA A 101 -6.66 -19.46 -3.73
C ALA A 101 -6.45 -19.54 -2.23
N VAL A 102 -6.33 -18.40 -1.56
CA VAL A 102 -6.30 -18.28 -0.10
C VAL A 102 -7.41 -17.34 0.33
N GLY A 103 -7.96 -17.56 1.53
CA GLY A 103 -8.96 -16.68 2.14
C GLY A 103 -8.31 -15.44 2.75
N CYS A 104 -7.65 -14.62 1.92
CA CYS A 104 -6.98 -13.39 2.32
C CYS A 104 -7.08 -12.32 1.22
N GLY A 105 -6.69 -11.10 1.56
CA GLY A 105 -6.44 -9.97 0.68
C GLY A 105 -4.97 -9.54 0.68
N GLY A 106 -4.72 -8.45 -0.04
CA GLY A 106 -3.42 -7.80 -0.13
C GLY A 106 -3.58 -6.38 -0.65
N VAL A 107 -2.46 -5.67 -0.74
CA VAL A 107 -2.40 -4.32 -1.28
C VAL A 107 -1.16 -4.12 -2.13
N LEU A 108 -1.32 -3.56 -3.32
CA LEU A 108 -0.23 -3.21 -4.20
C LEU A 108 0.47 -1.95 -3.65
N ILE A 109 1.69 -2.11 -3.14
CA ILE A 109 2.46 -1.02 -2.50
C ILE A 109 3.54 -0.45 -3.42
N ALA A 110 3.96 -1.24 -4.40
CA ALA A 110 4.80 -0.84 -5.51
C ALA A 110 4.37 -1.65 -6.74
N ASN A 111 4.79 -1.22 -7.92
CA ASN A 111 4.34 -1.78 -9.21
C ASN A 111 4.43 -3.31 -9.31
N GLU A 112 5.38 -3.92 -8.61
CA GLU A 112 5.64 -5.36 -8.64
C GLU A 112 5.58 -6.00 -7.25
N TRP A 113 5.09 -5.28 -6.23
CA TRP A 113 5.07 -5.77 -4.84
C TRP A 113 3.73 -5.57 -4.17
N VAL A 114 3.21 -6.66 -3.62
CA VAL A 114 1.98 -6.71 -2.83
C VAL A 114 2.34 -6.95 -1.36
N LEU A 115 1.86 -6.10 -0.47
CA LEU A 115 1.89 -6.33 0.98
C LEU A 115 0.65 -7.11 1.41
N SER A 116 0.84 -8.08 2.29
CA SER A 116 -0.20 -8.93 2.88
C SER A 116 0.23 -9.35 4.30
N ALA A 117 -0.51 -10.25 4.94
CA ALA A 117 -0.26 -10.73 6.29
C ALA A 117 0.49 -12.08 6.27
N ALA A 118 1.46 -12.28 7.15
CA ALA A 118 2.23 -13.51 7.22
C ALA A 118 1.37 -14.73 7.57
N HIS A 119 0.35 -14.56 8.42
CA HIS A 119 -0.56 -15.64 8.82
C HIS A 119 -1.42 -16.18 7.66
N CYS A 120 -1.51 -15.47 6.52
CA CYS A 120 -2.18 -15.96 5.32
C CYS A 120 -1.49 -17.18 4.70
N GLY A 121 -0.23 -17.43 5.09
CA GLY A 121 0.61 -18.50 4.54
C GLY A 121 1.16 -18.17 3.16
N ASP A 122 2.17 -18.93 2.75
CA ASP A 122 2.80 -18.77 1.44
C ASP A 122 1.82 -19.12 0.31
N PHE A 123 1.37 -18.09 -0.40
CA PHE A 123 0.55 -18.23 -1.60
C PHE A 123 1.34 -17.95 -2.89
N SER A 124 2.68 -17.98 -2.89
CA SER A 124 3.45 -18.01 -4.14
C SER A 124 3.27 -19.33 -4.89
N LYS A 125 3.09 -20.43 -4.14
CA LYS A 125 3.00 -21.78 -4.69
C LYS A 125 1.96 -22.59 -3.94
N ARG A 126 1.19 -23.38 -4.67
CA ARG A 126 0.32 -24.40 -4.11
C ARG A 126 0.65 -25.74 -4.73
N PHE A 127 0.76 -26.77 -3.90
CA PHE A 127 0.88 -28.13 -4.38
C PHE A 127 -0.46 -28.57 -4.99
N ASP A 128 -0.47 -28.89 -6.28
CA ASP A 128 -1.62 -29.46 -6.96
C ASP A 128 -1.55 -30.99 -6.90
N TYR A 129 -2.36 -31.58 -6.01
CA TYR A 129 -2.42 -33.03 -5.83
C TYR A 129 -2.89 -33.81 -7.05
N ASN A 130 -3.61 -33.16 -7.99
CA ASN A 130 -4.07 -33.83 -9.21
C ASN A 130 -2.94 -33.95 -10.25
N THR A 131 -2.03 -32.97 -10.28
CA THR A 131 -0.92 -32.94 -11.25
C THR A 131 0.44 -33.32 -10.66
N GLY A 132 0.55 -33.39 -9.32
CA GLY A 132 1.79 -33.69 -8.60
C GLY A 132 2.84 -32.58 -8.74
N ARG A 133 2.43 -31.33 -9.01
CA ARG A 133 3.32 -30.21 -9.29
C ARG A 133 2.95 -28.98 -8.47
N GLU A 134 3.93 -28.12 -8.22
CA GLU A 134 3.69 -26.78 -7.70
C GLU A 134 3.06 -25.91 -8.78
N LYS A 135 1.96 -25.23 -8.44
CA LYS A 135 1.30 -24.23 -9.28
C LYS A 135 1.51 -22.86 -8.67
N GLN A 136 1.92 -21.89 -9.48
CA GLN A 136 1.96 -20.48 -9.07
C GLN A 136 0.55 -19.95 -8.90
N MET A 137 0.35 -19.14 -7.86
CA MET A 137 -0.99 -18.64 -7.55
C MET A 137 -1.25 -17.30 -8.19
N GLN A 138 -2.46 -17.16 -8.69
CA GLN A 138 -2.95 -15.93 -9.27
C GLN A 138 -3.40 -14.98 -8.17
N VAL A 139 -3.03 -13.72 -8.35
CA VAL A 139 -3.57 -12.58 -7.62
C VAL A 139 -4.24 -11.65 -8.63
N VAL A 140 -5.31 -10.98 -8.20
CA VAL A 140 -6.03 -10.02 -9.05
C VAL A 140 -6.01 -8.65 -8.40
N ILE A 141 -5.44 -7.68 -9.09
CA ILE A 141 -5.31 -6.30 -8.64
C ILE A 141 -6.50 -5.49 -9.17
N GLY A 142 -7.08 -4.62 -8.34
CA GLY A 142 -8.14 -3.68 -8.74
C GLY A 142 -9.51 -4.31 -8.98
N ASN A 143 -9.71 -5.56 -8.56
CA ASN A 143 -10.97 -6.25 -8.73
C ASN A 143 -12.04 -5.76 -7.76
N THR A 144 -13.30 -5.70 -8.20
CA THR A 144 -14.45 -5.35 -7.36
C THR A 144 -15.49 -6.45 -7.27
N GLN A 145 -15.36 -7.53 -8.05
CA GLN A 145 -16.24 -8.70 -8.00
C GLN A 145 -15.43 -9.97 -7.83
N ARG A 146 -15.66 -10.71 -6.74
CA ARG A 146 -14.83 -11.86 -6.34
C ARG A 146 -14.66 -12.91 -7.44
N THR A 147 -15.70 -13.13 -8.25
CA THR A 147 -15.80 -14.20 -9.25
C THR A 147 -15.73 -13.69 -10.69
N SER A 148 -15.54 -12.38 -10.91
CA SER A 148 -15.52 -11.76 -12.23
C SER A 148 -14.43 -10.69 -12.30
N ILE A 149 -13.55 -10.80 -13.30
CA ILE A 149 -12.51 -9.80 -13.59
C ILE A 149 -12.93 -8.79 -14.66
N ASN A 150 -14.19 -8.83 -15.10
CA ASN A 150 -14.71 -8.03 -16.21
C ASN A 150 -15.18 -6.64 -15.74
N ASN A 151 -14.31 -5.91 -15.04
CA ASN A 151 -14.58 -4.54 -14.58
C ASN A 151 -13.75 -3.48 -15.33
N GLY A 152 -12.93 -3.90 -16.30
CA GLY A 152 -12.12 -3.03 -17.16
C GLY A 152 -10.83 -2.49 -16.52
N VAL A 153 -10.61 -2.72 -15.22
CA VAL A 153 -9.41 -2.28 -14.48
C VAL A 153 -8.66 -3.42 -13.82
N ALA A 154 -9.29 -4.59 -13.66
CA ALA A 154 -8.72 -5.75 -13.00
C ALA A 154 -7.54 -6.31 -13.81
N GLN A 155 -6.46 -6.62 -13.11
CA GLN A 155 -5.24 -7.16 -13.70
C GLN A 155 -4.83 -8.44 -12.98
N VAL A 156 -4.67 -9.52 -13.75
CA VAL A 156 -4.19 -10.81 -13.24
C VAL A 156 -2.67 -10.83 -13.24
N ARG A 157 -2.07 -11.26 -12.12
CA ARG A 157 -0.64 -11.49 -11.94
C ARG A 157 -0.41 -12.78 -11.18
N TYR A 158 0.83 -13.22 -11.11
CA TYR A 158 1.25 -14.35 -10.31
C TYR A 158 2.16 -13.91 -9.17
N CYS A 159 1.95 -14.49 -8.00
CA CYS A 159 2.87 -14.35 -6.89
C CYS A 159 4.07 -15.28 -7.10
N MET A 160 5.26 -14.73 -7.33
CA MET A 160 6.46 -15.49 -7.65
C MET A 160 7.29 -15.84 -6.42
N GLU A 161 7.25 -14.98 -5.41
CA GLU A 161 7.97 -15.13 -4.16
C GLU A 161 7.16 -14.51 -3.04
N TYR A 162 6.97 -15.25 -1.94
CA TYR A 162 6.27 -14.77 -0.75
C TYR A 162 7.25 -14.67 0.42
N VAL A 163 7.66 -13.44 0.74
CA VAL A 163 8.64 -13.15 1.78
C VAL A 163 7.90 -12.84 3.07
N ILE A 164 7.92 -13.77 4.01
CA ILE A 164 7.38 -13.57 5.35
C ILE A 164 8.37 -12.74 6.18
N ASN A 165 7.87 -11.81 6.98
CA ASN A 165 8.71 -11.07 7.93
C ASN A 165 9.37 -12.06 8.91
N PRO A 166 10.72 -12.06 9.02
CA PRO A 166 11.42 -13.04 9.86
C PRO A 166 11.12 -12.89 11.36
N GLY A 167 10.58 -11.75 11.79
CA GLY A 167 10.10 -11.54 13.16
C GLY A 167 8.68 -12.04 13.40
N PHE A 168 8.00 -12.62 12.41
CA PHE A 168 6.63 -13.11 12.58
C PHE A 168 6.57 -14.14 13.70
N GLU A 169 5.76 -13.84 14.71
CA GLU A 169 5.58 -14.68 15.89
C GLU A 169 4.10 -14.91 16.15
N PHE A 170 3.77 -16.17 16.42
CA PHE A 170 2.50 -16.57 17.01
C PHE A 170 2.69 -16.71 18.54
N ARG A 171 1.85 -16.05 19.35
CA ARG A 171 1.98 -16.02 20.81
C ARG A 171 0.75 -16.50 21.61
N GLY A 172 -0.19 -17.18 20.96
CA GLY A 172 -1.31 -17.76 21.70
C GLY A 172 -0.88 -18.99 22.51
N ASP A 173 -1.10 -18.94 23.83
CA ASP A 173 -0.86 -20.05 24.76
C ASP A 173 -2.00 -21.11 24.75
N SER A 174 -2.99 -21.01 23.86
CA SER A 174 -4.14 -21.93 23.86
C SER A 174 -3.81 -23.27 23.20
N ILE A 175 -3.63 -24.28 24.06
CA ILE A 175 -3.49 -25.71 23.78
C ILE A 175 -4.83 -26.27 23.28
N ASP A 176 -5.25 -25.91 22.07
CA ASP A 176 -6.22 -26.71 21.31
C ASP A 176 -5.80 -26.68 19.85
N ALA A 177 -5.37 -27.83 19.32
CA ALA A 177 -4.77 -28.00 17.99
C ALA A 177 -5.74 -27.72 16.81
N ASP A 178 -6.94 -27.22 17.09
CA ASP A 178 -8.05 -27.11 16.15
C ASP A 178 -8.49 -25.66 15.85
N ASN A 179 -7.84 -24.61 16.40
CA ASN A 179 -8.27 -23.22 16.19
C ASN A 179 -7.16 -22.24 15.74
N PHE A 180 -7.58 -21.28 14.92
CA PHE A 180 -6.75 -20.22 14.32
C PHE A 180 -6.07 -19.41 15.42
N ASN A 181 -4.75 -19.51 15.44
CA ASN A 181 -3.95 -19.18 16.60
C ASN A 181 -3.52 -17.70 16.48
N ALA A 182 -4.25 -16.79 17.13
CA ALA A 182 -3.88 -15.40 17.42
C ALA A 182 -3.52 -15.26 18.92
N PRO A 183 -2.84 -14.21 19.39
CA PRO A 183 -2.40 -12.99 18.70
C PRO A 183 -1.11 -13.16 17.88
N PHE A 184 -0.91 -12.23 16.94
CA PHE A 184 0.25 -12.20 16.03
C PHE A 184 1.12 -10.96 16.26
N HIS A 185 2.44 -11.14 16.18
CA HIS A 185 3.39 -10.03 16.02
C HIS A 185 4.09 -10.09 14.68
N TYR A 186 4.50 -8.93 14.18
CA TYR A 186 5.21 -8.77 12.91
C TYR A 186 4.49 -9.44 11.73
N ASP A 187 3.16 -9.39 11.72
CA ASP A 187 2.29 -10.07 10.76
C ASP A 187 2.28 -9.39 9.38
N TYR A 188 3.43 -9.45 8.70
CA TYR A 188 3.67 -8.86 7.40
C TYR A 188 4.28 -9.88 6.47
N ALA A 189 3.84 -9.89 5.22
CA ALA A 189 4.49 -10.61 4.15
C ALA A 189 4.40 -9.85 2.84
N LEU A 190 5.38 -10.08 1.97
CA LEU A 190 5.51 -9.40 0.69
C LEU A 190 5.49 -10.41 -0.45
N CYS A 191 4.61 -10.20 -1.40
CA CYS A 191 4.51 -10.99 -2.61
C CYS A 191 5.14 -10.23 -3.79
N LYS A 192 6.18 -10.80 -4.39
CA LYS A 192 6.77 -10.29 -5.64
C LYS A 192 5.97 -10.79 -6.84
N LEU A 193 5.53 -9.88 -7.69
CA LEU A 193 4.75 -10.21 -8.88
C LEU A 193 5.65 -10.65 -10.04
N ASP A 194 5.09 -11.44 -10.95
CA ASP A 194 5.76 -11.87 -12.18
C ASP A 194 6.00 -10.72 -13.17
N VAL A 195 5.06 -9.78 -13.24
CA VAL A 195 5.13 -8.62 -14.15
C VAL A 195 4.57 -7.37 -13.45
N PRO A 196 5.16 -6.18 -13.67
CA PRO A 196 4.67 -4.94 -13.08
C PRO A 196 3.20 -4.65 -13.39
N VAL A 197 2.55 -3.91 -12.50
CA VAL A 197 1.17 -3.46 -12.57
C VAL A 197 1.15 -1.95 -12.56
N TYR A 198 0.52 -1.36 -13.57
CA TYR A 198 0.14 0.05 -13.53
C TYR A 198 -1.27 0.16 -12.95
N VAL A 199 -1.39 0.92 -11.86
CA VAL A 199 -2.69 1.36 -11.33
C VAL A 199 -2.92 2.78 -11.82
N ASP A 200 -4.07 3.03 -12.44
CA ASP A 200 -4.45 4.37 -12.89
C ASP A 200 -4.50 5.32 -11.69
N ASP A 201 -3.54 6.25 -11.67
CA ASP A 201 -3.26 7.14 -10.56
C ASP A 201 -3.89 8.53 -10.76
N ARG A 202 -4.77 8.68 -11.76
CA ARG A 202 -5.50 9.94 -12.02
C ARG A 202 -6.50 10.27 -10.90
N THR A 203 -7.11 9.24 -10.31
CA THR A 203 -8.16 9.40 -9.30
C THR A 203 -7.65 9.13 -7.90
N VAL A 204 -6.83 8.10 -7.73
CA VAL A 204 -6.38 7.62 -6.42
C VAL A 204 -4.91 7.19 -6.47
N VAL A 205 -4.13 7.65 -5.50
CA VAL A 205 -2.76 7.17 -5.22
C VAL A 205 -2.71 6.63 -3.81
N LEU A 206 -2.02 5.49 -3.63
CA LEU A 206 -1.69 4.97 -2.32
C LEU A 206 -0.26 5.40 -1.94
N LYS A 207 -0.08 5.91 -0.72
CA LYS A 207 1.23 6.09 -0.09
C LYS A 207 1.32 5.21 1.15
N LEU A 208 2.51 4.71 1.46
CA LEU A 208 2.75 4.06 2.74
C LEU A 208 2.95 5.11 3.83
N HIS A 209 2.39 4.88 5.02
CA HIS A 209 2.78 5.65 6.19
C HIS A 209 4.18 5.22 6.64
N THR A 210 5.18 6.08 6.41
CA THR A 210 6.60 5.73 6.61
C THR A 210 7.19 6.21 7.92
N ASP A 211 6.48 7.05 8.68
CA ASP A 211 7.00 7.61 9.93
C ASP A 211 6.93 6.57 11.05
N SER A 212 8.04 5.86 11.26
CA SER A 212 8.23 4.93 12.38
C SER A 212 8.60 5.63 13.70
N SER A 213 8.84 6.94 13.68
CA SER A 213 9.27 7.69 14.87
C SER A 213 8.11 8.09 15.78
N SER A 214 6.87 8.03 15.28
CA SER A 214 5.68 8.29 16.08
C SER A 214 4.52 7.37 15.70
N ASN A 215 3.83 6.83 16.70
CA ASN A 215 2.53 6.16 16.53
C ASN A 215 1.36 7.14 16.61
N ALA A 216 1.65 8.43 16.38
CA ALA A 216 0.68 9.52 16.47
C ALA A 216 -0.21 9.61 15.22
N PHE A 217 0.17 8.94 14.12
CA PHE A 217 -0.62 8.90 12.89
C PHE A 217 -1.01 7.46 12.50
N PRO A 218 -2.28 7.24 12.11
CA PRO A 218 -3.43 8.11 12.35
C PRO A 218 -3.67 8.26 13.86
N GLY A 219 -4.09 9.44 14.29
CA GLY A 219 -4.35 9.68 15.72
C GLY A 219 -5.61 8.96 16.20
N VAL A 220 -5.70 8.71 17.50
CA VAL A 220 -6.89 8.13 18.15
C VAL A 220 -8.16 8.89 17.73
N GLY A 221 -9.22 8.15 17.42
CA GLY A 221 -10.50 8.67 16.91
C GLY A 221 -10.49 9.02 15.43
N SER A 222 -9.36 8.91 14.73
CA SER A 222 -9.30 9.12 13.28
C SER A 222 -10.04 8.01 12.54
N ASP A 223 -10.88 8.39 11.59
CA ASP A 223 -11.48 7.44 10.66
C ASP A 223 -10.41 6.80 9.78
N VAL A 224 -10.44 5.48 9.68
CA VAL A 224 -9.66 4.62 8.78
C VAL A 224 -10.60 3.61 8.14
N THR A 225 -10.23 3.09 6.96
CA THR A 225 -11.10 2.21 6.18
C THR A 225 -10.40 0.88 5.92
N ALA A 226 -11.03 -0.23 6.32
CA ALA A 226 -10.63 -1.57 5.91
C ALA A 226 -11.35 -1.97 4.62
N VAL A 227 -10.69 -2.72 3.74
CA VAL A 227 -11.20 -3.09 2.42
C VAL A 227 -10.94 -4.56 2.14
N GLY A 228 -11.95 -5.29 1.68
CA GLY A 228 -11.80 -6.70 1.32
C GLY A 228 -13.08 -7.41 0.88
N PHE A 229 -12.93 -8.69 0.56
CA PHE A 229 -14.00 -9.62 0.16
C PHE A 229 -14.40 -10.56 1.30
N GLY A 230 -13.97 -10.25 2.53
CA GLY A 230 -14.23 -11.08 3.68
C GLY A 230 -15.70 -11.35 3.89
N THR A 231 -15.95 -12.33 4.74
CA THR A 231 -17.27 -12.83 5.04
C THR A 231 -18.16 -11.71 5.51
N THR A 232 -19.36 -11.63 4.93
CA THR A 232 -20.41 -10.79 5.49
C THR A 232 -21.19 -11.53 6.57
N SER A 233 -20.58 -12.50 7.25
CA SER A 233 -20.92 -12.94 8.60
C SER A 233 -19.82 -13.89 9.07
N MET A 234 -19.42 -13.87 10.34
CA MET A 234 -18.48 -14.87 10.82
C MET A 234 -18.96 -16.29 10.48
N GLY A 235 -18.08 -17.07 9.84
CA GLY A 235 -18.41 -18.41 9.33
C GLY A 235 -19.37 -18.48 8.13
N GLY A 236 -19.83 -17.34 7.61
CA GLY A 236 -20.69 -17.26 6.44
C GLY A 236 -19.93 -17.13 5.12
N ASP A 237 -20.67 -16.89 4.04
CA ASP A 237 -20.07 -16.74 2.72
C ASP A 237 -19.29 -15.42 2.61
N VAL A 238 -18.15 -15.50 1.94
CA VAL A 238 -17.38 -14.35 1.44
C VAL A 238 -18.23 -13.48 0.52
N SER A 239 -18.04 -12.17 0.59
CA SER A 239 -18.77 -11.23 -0.26
C SER A 239 -18.44 -11.46 -1.75
N GLN A 240 -19.46 -11.33 -2.61
CA GLN A 240 -19.25 -11.29 -4.06
C GLN A 240 -18.75 -9.93 -4.52
N ASP A 241 -19.09 -8.86 -3.81
CA ASP A 241 -18.64 -7.50 -4.09
C ASP A 241 -17.52 -7.09 -3.13
N LEU A 242 -16.58 -6.27 -3.60
CA LEU A 242 -15.56 -5.70 -2.73
C LEU A 242 -16.23 -4.74 -1.76
N LEU A 243 -15.97 -4.91 -0.47
CA LEU A 243 -16.56 -4.08 0.58
C LEU A 243 -15.53 -3.13 1.18
N LYS A 244 -16.03 -2.02 1.71
CA LYS A 244 -15.26 -1.06 2.49
C LYS A 244 -16.01 -0.77 3.80
N VAL A 245 -15.28 -0.67 4.89
CA VAL A 245 -15.85 -0.32 6.19
C VAL A 245 -14.99 0.72 6.88
N THR A 246 -15.62 1.80 7.34
CA THR A 246 -14.94 2.87 8.10
C THR A 246 -15.09 2.62 9.59
N VAL A 247 -13.95 2.59 10.28
CA VAL A 247 -13.77 2.40 11.73
C VAL A 247 -12.84 3.48 12.28
N GLN A 248 -12.75 3.61 13.61
CA GLN A 248 -11.97 4.65 14.27
C GLN A 248 -10.79 4.06 15.03
N VAL A 249 -9.63 4.71 14.93
CA VAL A 249 -8.41 4.26 15.62
C VAL A 249 -8.57 4.32 17.14
N ASN A 250 -8.29 3.22 17.81
CA ASN A 250 -8.15 3.16 19.27
C ASN A 250 -6.70 3.41 19.68
N SER A 251 -6.47 3.78 20.94
CA SER A 251 -5.11 3.70 21.48
C SER A 251 -4.71 2.24 21.71
N ASN A 252 -3.44 1.90 21.56
CA ASN A 252 -2.95 0.54 21.86
C ASN A 252 -3.21 0.17 23.32
N GLN A 253 -3.10 1.15 24.25
CA GLN A 253 -3.42 0.93 25.65
C GLN A 253 -4.91 0.56 25.86
N GLU A 254 -5.83 1.32 25.26
CA GLU A 254 -7.26 1.00 25.33
C GLU A 254 -7.54 -0.39 24.77
N CYS A 255 -6.96 -0.71 23.61
CA CYS A 255 -7.07 -2.02 22.97
C CYS A 255 -6.52 -3.15 23.86
N ALA A 256 -5.35 -2.97 24.47
CA ALA A 256 -4.72 -3.93 25.38
C ALA A 256 -5.48 -4.11 26.71
N THR A 257 -6.31 -3.14 27.09
CA THR A 257 -7.12 -3.18 28.32
C THR A 257 -8.59 -3.50 28.07
N THR A 258 -8.91 -4.02 26.88
CA THR A 258 -10.24 -4.46 26.50
C THR A 258 -10.80 -5.40 27.56
N SER A 259 -12.04 -5.12 28.00
CA SER A 259 -12.78 -5.97 28.94
C SER A 259 -14.26 -5.90 28.61
N VAL A 260 -14.98 -6.99 28.89
CA VAL A 260 -16.42 -7.09 28.64
C VAL A 260 -17.15 -7.25 29.97
N PRO A 261 -17.76 -6.18 30.51
CA PRO A 261 -18.47 -6.25 31.78
C PRO A 261 -19.60 -7.28 31.76
N GLY A 262 -19.59 -8.21 32.72
CA GLY A 262 -20.63 -9.23 32.85
C GLY A 262 -20.53 -10.38 31.84
N ALA A 263 -19.40 -10.51 31.15
CA ALA A 263 -19.07 -11.69 30.36
C ALA A 263 -18.84 -12.92 31.24
N THR A 264 -18.93 -14.11 30.65
CA THR A 264 -18.63 -15.35 31.35
C THR A 264 -17.11 -15.50 31.56
N ASP A 265 -16.69 -16.24 32.59
CA ASP A 265 -15.26 -16.47 32.87
C ASP A 265 -14.48 -16.98 31.65
N LYS A 266 -15.14 -17.70 30.73
CA LYS A 266 -14.53 -18.20 29.50
C LYS A 266 -14.18 -17.06 28.54
N ILE A 267 -15.11 -16.13 28.34
CA ILE A 267 -14.92 -14.96 27.46
C ILE A 267 -13.96 -13.98 28.09
N GLU A 268 -14.01 -13.76 29.40
CA GLU A 268 -13.02 -12.92 30.09
C GLU A 268 -11.60 -13.48 29.93
N ARG A 269 -11.43 -14.81 30.03
CA ARG A 269 -10.13 -15.46 29.78
C ARG A 269 -9.65 -15.26 28.34
N LEU A 270 -10.48 -15.62 27.35
CA LEU A 270 -10.15 -15.46 25.93
C LEU A 270 -9.82 -14.00 25.57
N THR A 271 -10.61 -13.06 26.10
CA THR A 271 -10.37 -11.62 25.92
C THR A 271 -8.98 -11.24 26.40
N ARG A 272 -8.61 -11.68 27.62
CA ARG A 272 -7.33 -11.33 28.24
C ARG A 272 -6.14 -12.03 27.57
N ASP A 273 -6.36 -13.17 26.93
CA ASP A 273 -5.32 -13.90 26.19
C ASP A 273 -5.00 -13.21 24.84
N ILE A 274 -5.99 -12.57 24.21
CA ILE A 274 -5.82 -11.85 22.93
C ILE A 274 -5.46 -10.37 23.15
N TYR A 275 -6.14 -9.71 24.08
CA TYR A 275 -6.03 -8.28 24.36
C TYR A 275 -5.32 -8.07 25.69
N ASN A 276 -3.99 -7.96 25.63
CA ASN A 276 -3.14 -7.61 26.76
C ASN A 276 -1.89 -6.87 26.27
N GLU A 277 -1.10 -6.32 27.21
CA GLU A 277 0.08 -5.50 26.92
C GLU A 277 1.22 -6.26 26.20
N ASN A 278 1.25 -7.59 26.26
CA ASN A 278 2.23 -8.38 25.51
C ASN A 278 1.78 -8.65 24.08
N SER A 279 0.48 -8.68 23.83
CA SER A 279 -0.14 -9.02 22.55
C SER A 279 -0.44 -7.80 21.67
N ILE A 280 -0.74 -6.66 22.29
CA ILE A 280 -1.00 -5.39 21.59
C ILE A 280 0.19 -4.47 21.84
N THR A 281 1.14 -4.45 20.90
CA THR A 281 2.36 -3.64 20.99
C THR A 281 2.44 -2.61 19.87
N GLU A 282 3.58 -1.92 19.75
CA GLU A 282 3.76 -0.85 18.77
C GLU A 282 3.70 -1.34 17.30
N ASP A 283 3.84 -2.66 17.08
CA ASP A 283 3.63 -3.28 15.77
C ASP A 283 2.15 -3.45 15.39
N ASN A 284 1.22 -3.10 16.29
CA ASN A 284 -0.21 -3.16 16.06
C ASN A 284 -0.83 -1.75 16.02
N ILE A 285 -1.93 -1.65 15.28
CA ILE A 285 -2.90 -0.55 15.33
C ILE A 285 -4.29 -1.16 15.48
N CYS A 286 -5.04 -0.70 16.47
CA CYS A 286 -6.41 -1.16 16.70
C CYS A 286 -7.43 -0.15 16.17
N ALA A 287 -8.55 -0.64 15.66
CA ALA A 287 -9.64 0.22 15.25
C ALA A 287 -11.01 -0.44 15.45
N SER A 288 -12.01 0.35 15.79
CA SER A 288 -13.38 -0.10 16.06
C SER A 288 -14.40 1.02 15.86
N VAL A 289 -15.68 0.68 15.88
CA VAL A 289 -16.76 1.64 16.08
C VAL A 289 -17.34 1.42 17.47
N ARG A 290 -17.57 2.51 18.21
CA ARG A 290 -18.21 2.44 19.53
C ARG A 290 -19.60 1.80 19.42
N GLY A 291 -19.88 0.79 20.23
CA GLY A 291 -21.13 0.01 20.13
C GLY A 291 -21.04 -1.15 19.13
N GLY A 292 -19.87 -1.39 18.53
CA GLY A 292 -19.67 -2.42 17.52
C GLY A 292 -20.37 -2.09 16.19
N GLY A 293 -20.80 -3.14 15.50
CA GLY A 293 -21.57 -3.04 14.26
C GLY A 293 -20.76 -2.66 13.01
N LYS A 294 -19.45 -2.43 13.12
CA LYS A 294 -18.53 -2.27 11.98
C LYS A 294 -17.13 -2.81 12.26
N ASP A 295 -16.62 -3.66 11.36
CA ASP A 295 -15.26 -4.22 11.43
C ASP A 295 -14.84 -4.97 10.15
N SER A 296 -13.55 -5.25 10.02
CA SER A 296 -12.99 -6.31 9.14
C SER A 296 -13.35 -7.70 9.66
N CYS A 297 -13.35 -8.73 8.81
CA CYS A 297 -13.72 -10.08 9.22
C CYS A 297 -12.94 -11.19 8.47
N GLN A 298 -13.38 -12.46 8.59
CA GLN A 298 -12.66 -13.58 7.96
C GLN A 298 -12.56 -13.39 6.44
N GLY A 299 -11.38 -13.60 5.86
CA GLY A 299 -11.16 -13.39 4.44
C GLY A 299 -10.71 -11.97 4.06
N ASP A 300 -10.75 -11.02 4.99
CA ASP A 300 -10.12 -9.70 4.82
C ASP A 300 -8.65 -9.68 5.24
N SER A 301 -8.20 -10.69 5.98
CA SER A 301 -6.81 -10.89 6.41
C SER A 301 -5.80 -10.55 5.32
N GLY A 302 -4.77 -9.77 5.63
CA GLY A 302 -3.80 -9.29 4.64
C GLY A 302 -4.28 -8.10 3.80
N GLY A 303 -5.58 -7.76 3.81
CA GLY A 303 -6.14 -6.59 3.15
C GLY A 303 -5.70 -5.28 3.81
N PRO A 304 -5.87 -4.14 3.11
CA PRO A 304 -5.38 -2.85 3.58
C PRO A 304 -6.32 -2.17 4.58
N LEU A 305 -5.73 -1.52 5.57
CA LEU A 305 -6.33 -0.46 6.38
C LEU A 305 -5.77 0.88 5.88
N VAL A 306 -6.63 1.79 5.42
CA VAL A 306 -6.23 3.06 4.80
C VAL A 306 -6.84 4.28 5.49
N LYS A 307 -6.06 5.34 5.64
CA LYS A 307 -6.54 6.70 5.90
C LYS A 307 -6.82 7.38 4.56
N LYS A 308 -8.10 7.58 4.22
CA LYS A 308 -8.48 8.22 2.96
C LYS A 308 -8.03 9.67 2.93
N GLY A 309 -7.49 10.11 1.79
CA GLY A 309 -7.21 11.51 1.55
C GLY A 309 -8.47 12.33 1.32
N GLU A 310 -8.42 13.61 1.63
CA GLU A 310 -9.47 14.56 1.28
C GLU A 310 -9.21 15.11 -0.13
N VAL A 311 -10.25 15.12 -0.97
CA VAL A 311 -10.24 15.82 -2.25
C VAL A 311 -11.44 16.76 -2.26
N PRO A 312 -11.25 18.08 -2.40
CA PRO A 312 -12.36 19.01 -2.54
C PRO A 312 -13.26 18.61 -3.71
N ALA A 313 -14.57 18.65 -3.50
CA ALA A 313 -15.53 18.33 -4.56
C ALA A 313 -15.30 19.23 -5.79
N GLY A 314 -15.18 18.62 -6.97
CA GLY A 314 -14.88 19.33 -8.23
C GLY A 314 -13.39 19.61 -8.47
N SER A 315 -12.49 19.21 -7.56
CA SER A 315 -11.05 19.23 -7.79
C SER A 315 -10.65 18.19 -8.84
N LYS A 316 -9.71 18.56 -9.71
CA LYS A 316 -9.03 17.63 -10.63
C LYS A 316 -7.86 16.89 -9.97
N LEU A 317 -7.58 17.17 -8.69
CA LEU A 317 -6.48 16.54 -7.97
C LEU A 317 -6.84 15.10 -7.58
N ARG A 318 -5.83 14.23 -7.65
CA ARG A 318 -5.92 12.85 -7.18
C ARG A 318 -6.14 12.80 -5.67
N ARG A 319 -6.94 11.83 -5.21
CA ARG A 319 -7.02 11.45 -3.80
C ARG A 319 -5.74 10.73 -3.42
N ILE A 320 -5.11 11.12 -2.32
CA ILE A 320 -3.95 10.42 -1.78
C ILE A 320 -4.40 9.66 -0.54
N ASP A 321 -4.56 8.36 -0.68
CA ASP A 321 -4.83 7.47 0.45
C ASP A 321 -3.49 7.08 1.09
N THR A 322 -3.48 6.97 2.41
CA THR A 322 -2.32 6.51 3.15
C THR A 322 -2.60 5.12 3.73
N HIS A 323 -1.79 4.14 3.36
CA HIS A 323 -1.80 2.80 3.96
C HIS A 323 -1.23 2.86 5.38
N VAL A 324 -1.99 2.39 6.36
CA VAL A 324 -1.66 2.52 7.79
C VAL A 324 -1.64 1.18 8.52
N GLY A 325 -2.26 0.14 7.99
CA GLY A 325 -2.16 -1.20 8.56
C GLY A 325 -2.60 -2.32 7.63
N VAL A 326 -2.30 -3.55 8.01
CA VAL A 326 -2.70 -4.79 7.35
C VAL A 326 -3.68 -5.53 8.25
N VAL A 327 -4.83 -5.99 7.75
CA VAL A 327 -5.81 -6.77 8.53
C VAL A 327 -5.12 -8.02 9.09
N SER A 328 -5.17 -8.23 10.41
CA SER A 328 -4.37 -9.24 11.09
C SER A 328 -5.22 -10.18 11.95
N PHE A 329 -5.74 -9.74 13.10
CA PHE A 329 -6.52 -10.59 14.02
C PHE A 329 -7.57 -9.80 14.81
N GLY A 330 -8.41 -10.52 15.56
CA GLY A 330 -9.41 -9.96 16.46
C GLY A 330 -10.26 -11.09 17.07
N LEU A 331 -10.95 -10.81 18.16
CA LEU A 331 -11.93 -11.75 18.72
C LEU A 331 -13.31 -11.47 18.15
N GLY A 332 -13.76 -12.33 17.23
CA GLY A 332 -14.98 -12.09 16.47
C GLY A 332 -14.83 -10.93 15.48
N CYS A 333 -15.95 -10.43 14.95
CA CYS A 333 -15.99 -9.28 14.05
C CYS A 333 -17.09 -8.33 14.50
N ALA A 334 -16.77 -7.04 14.62
CA ALA A 334 -17.72 -5.96 14.90
C ALA A 334 -18.57 -6.13 16.16
N LEU A 335 -18.08 -6.91 17.11
CA LEU A 335 -18.68 -7.02 18.42
C LEU A 335 -18.38 -5.74 19.19
N ASP A 336 -19.34 -5.31 20.03
CA ASP A 336 -19.04 -4.22 20.95
C ASP A 336 -17.90 -4.63 21.88
N HIS A 337 -17.08 -3.65 22.27
CA HIS A 337 -15.85 -3.80 23.06
C HIS A 337 -14.67 -4.53 22.40
N PHE A 338 -14.83 -5.28 21.31
CA PHE A 338 -13.72 -6.03 20.68
C PHE A 338 -13.20 -5.32 19.43
N PRO A 339 -12.10 -4.55 19.52
CA PRO A 339 -11.54 -3.90 18.36
C PRO A 339 -10.83 -4.89 17.43
N GLY A 340 -10.91 -4.64 16.13
CA GLY A 340 -10.06 -5.29 15.13
C GLY A 340 -8.61 -4.85 15.31
N VAL A 341 -7.67 -5.78 15.18
CA VAL A 341 -6.24 -5.56 15.29
C VAL A 341 -5.58 -5.72 13.93
N TYR A 342 -4.80 -4.70 13.57
CA TYR A 342 -4.13 -4.60 12.29
C TYR A 342 -2.62 -4.46 12.53
N ALA A 343 -1.80 -5.05 11.66
CA ALA A 343 -0.36 -4.89 11.71
C ALA A 343 0.01 -3.48 11.18
N ARG A 344 0.66 -2.65 12.01
CA ARG A 344 0.97 -1.24 11.74
C ARG A 344 2.02 -1.05 10.64
N THR A 345 1.65 -0.36 9.56
CA THR A 345 2.53 -0.16 8.39
C THR A 345 3.85 0.53 8.73
N SER A 346 3.83 1.59 9.54
CA SER A 346 5.04 2.35 9.89
C SER A 346 6.06 1.51 10.66
N PHE A 347 5.61 0.49 11.37
CA PHE A 347 6.50 -0.43 12.10
C PHE A 347 7.26 -1.37 11.16
N ALA A 348 6.66 -1.73 10.02
CA ALA A 348 7.25 -2.65 9.04
C ALA A 348 8.14 -1.98 7.98
N ILE A 349 8.32 -0.67 8.01
CA ILE A 349 9.00 0.07 6.92
C ILE A 349 10.41 -0.42 6.65
N ASP A 350 11.17 -0.79 7.69
CA ASP A 350 12.50 -1.37 7.53
C ASP A 350 12.46 -2.69 6.76
N PHE A 351 11.52 -3.57 7.10
CA PHE A 351 11.31 -4.84 6.40
C PHE A 351 10.87 -4.61 4.95
N ILE A 352 9.90 -3.71 4.74
CA ILE A 352 9.40 -3.36 3.40
C ILE A 352 10.54 -2.77 2.56
N ASN A 353 11.31 -1.82 3.09
CA ASN A 353 12.39 -1.15 2.36
C ASN A 353 13.50 -2.11 1.96
N ARG A 354 13.98 -2.92 2.92
CA ARG A 354 15.07 -3.87 2.65
C ARG A 354 14.66 -4.91 1.61
N THR A 355 13.41 -5.37 1.65
CA THR A 355 12.90 -6.40 0.73
C THR A 355 12.58 -5.83 -0.65
N VAL A 356 11.81 -4.75 -0.69
CA VAL A 356 11.30 -4.15 -1.93
C VAL A 356 12.39 -3.36 -2.65
N CYS A 357 13.03 -2.41 -1.97
CA CYS A 357 13.94 -1.45 -2.62
C CYS A 357 15.34 -1.99 -2.88
N GLY A 358 15.69 -3.14 -2.29
CA GLY A 358 16.86 -3.92 -2.70
C GLY A 358 16.66 -4.64 -4.04
N GLN A 359 15.41 -4.78 -4.50
CA GLN A 359 15.05 -5.58 -5.68
C GLN A 359 14.28 -4.80 -6.75
N SER A 360 13.72 -3.64 -6.42
CA SER A 360 12.84 -2.85 -7.30
C SER A 360 13.38 -1.45 -7.59
N ARG A 361 13.10 -0.96 -8.79
CA ARG A 361 13.35 0.43 -9.22
C ARG A 361 12.12 1.33 -9.06
N SER A 362 11.10 0.89 -8.31
CA SER A 362 9.81 1.60 -8.22
C SER A 362 10.00 3.04 -7.73
N PRO A 363 9.18 4.01 -8.22
CA PRO A 363 9.21 5.39 -7.76
C PRO A 363 9.17 5.54 -6.24
N MET A 364 8.44 4.66 -5.55
CA MET A 364 8.41 4.60 -4.08
C MET A 364 9.82 4.49 -3.48
N CYS A 365 10.67 3.62 -4.04
CA CYS A 365 12.02 3.40 -3.57
C CYS A 365 12.95 4.58 -3.84
N LYS A 366 12.70 5.34 -4.92
CA LYS A 366 13.42 6.58 -5.20
C LYS A 366 13.08 7.64 -4.14
N GLU A 367 11.79 7.86 -3.85
CA GLU A 367 11.34 8.77 -2.79
C GLU A 367 11.92 8.39 -1.42
N TRP A 368 12.08 7.10 -1.12
CA TRP A 368 12.68 6.63 0.15
C TRP A 368 14.18 6.84 0.24
N ARG A 369 14.93 6.68 -0.87
CA ARG A 369 16.38 6.89 -0.89
C ARG A 369 16.75 8.37 -0.93
N ASP A 370 16.06 9.14 -1.77
CA ASP A 370 16.46 10.51 -2.13
C ASP A 370 15.62 11.57 -1.39
N GLY A 371 14.51 11.16 -0.77
CA GLY A 371 13.52 12.05 -0.19
C GLY A 371 12.53 12.61 -1.23
N PRO A 372 11.41 13.23 -0.77
CA PRO A 372 10.48 13.89 -1.67
C PRO A 372 11.12 15.15 -2.27
N VAL A 373 10.87 15.40 -3.56
CA VAL A 373 11.24 16.66 -4.20
C VAL A 373 10.30 17.76 -3.70
N VAL A 374 10.87 18.84 -3.15
CA VAL A 374 10.15 20.00 -2.63
C VAL A 374 10.57 21.25 -3.40
N CYS A 375 9.62 21.86 -4.10
CA CYS A 375 9.84 23.10 -4.84
C CYS A 375 9.40 24.33 -4.03
N ASP A 376 9.99 25.50 -4.30
CA ASP A 376 9.52 26.76 -3.71
C ASP A 376 8.19 27.18 -4.38
N PRO A 377 7.06 27.20 -3.66
CA PRO A 377 5.76 27.48 -4.27
C PRO A 377 5.63 28.91 -4.81
N SER A 378 6.50 29.84 -4.39
CA SER A 378 6.48 31.25 -4.80
C SER A 378 7.19 31.51 -6.13
N THR A 379 8.23 30.73 -6.43
CA THR A 379 9.09 30.90 -7.62
C THR A 379 9.07 29.72 -8.57
N GLU A 380 8.64 28.56 -8.12
CA GLU A 380 8.69 27.31 -8.88
C GLU A 380 7.33 26.61 -8.95
N GLN A 381 7.24 25.62 -9.83
CA GLN A 381 6.17 24.64 -9.93
C GLN A 381 6.76 23.25 -10.09
N LEU A 382 6.13 22.25 -9.47
CA LEU A 382 6.57 20.87 -9.54
C LEU A 382 6.05 20.22 -10.83
N LEU A 383 6.94 19.81 -11.71
CA LEU A 383 6.64 18.93 -12.84
C LEU A 383 6.91 17.48 -12.43
N LEU A 384 5.87 16.65 -12.47
CA LEU A 384 5.98 15.19 -12.44
C LEU A 384 5.93 14.66 -13.87
N ILE A 385 7.01 14.00 -14.28
CA ILE A 385 7.13 13.27 -15.54
C ILE A 385 6.99 11.79 -15.21
N GLN A 386 6.00 11.13 -15.80
CA GLN A 386 5.78 9.70 -15.65
C GLN A 386 5.90 9.05 -17.02
N VAL A 387 6.68 7.98 -17.12
CA VAL A 387 6.79 7.16 -18.32
C VAL A 387 6.46 5.73 -17.92
N VAL A 388 5.39 5.20 -18.50
CA VAL A 388 5.05 3.78 -18.46
C VAL A 388 5.53 3.18 -19.76
N THR A 389 6.53 2.30 -19.65
CA THR A 389 7.10 1.62 -20.81
C THR A 389 6.10 0.64 -21.40
N ASP A 390 6.34 0.23 -22.63
CA ASP A 390 5.58 -0.80 -23.31
C ASP A 390 6.35 -2.14 -23.25
N ALA A 391 6.19 -3.00 -24.27
CA ALA A 391 6.92 -4.25 -24.36
C ALA A 391 8.43 -4.07 -24.63
N ASN A 392 8.88 -2.93 -25.16
CA ASN A 392 10.26 -2.66 -25.57
C ASN A 392 10.80 -1.39 -24.88
N PRO A 393 11.05 -1.44 -23.56
CA PRO A 393 11.42 -0.26 -22.77
C PRO A 393 12.69 0.44 -23.27
N ASP A 394 13.63 -0.33 -23.82
CA ASP A 394 14.95 0.09 -24.32
C ASP A 394 14.89 0.88 -25.65
N GLN A 395 13.71 1.30 -26.08
CA GLN A 395 13.49 2.17 -27.25
C GLN A 395 13.00 3.55 -26.85
N THR A 396 12.62 3.74 -25.58
CA THR A 396 12.06 4.99 -25.08
C THR A 396 13.15 5.90 -24.53
N SER A 397 13.18 7.16 -24.96
CA SER A 397 14.05 8.19 -24.36
C SER A 397 13.36 9.54 -24.31
N TRP A 398 13.79 10.44 -23.41
CA TRP A 398 13.24 11.79 -23.38
C TRP A 398 14.22 12.84 -22.85
N SER A 399 13.91 14.09 -23.15
CA SER A 399 14.64 15.25 -22.67
C SER A 399 13.71 16.40 -22.29
N LEU A 400 14.18 17.23 -21.35
CA LEU A 400 13.53 18.46 -20.95
C LEU A 400 14.51 19.62 -21.08
N SER A 401 14.12 20.67 -21.80
CA SER A 401 14.94 21.87 -22.05
C SER A 401 14.14 23.15 -21.86
N THR A 402 14.83 24.26 -21.57
CA THR A 402 14.21 25.60 -21.53
C THR A 402 14.10 26.18 -22.93
N ASN A 403 12.97 26.83 -23.23
CA ASN A 403 12.79 27.53 -24.50
C ASN A 403 13.47 28.91 -24.46
N SER A 404 14.80 28.96 -24.48
CA SER A 404 15.56 30.22 -24.49
C SER A 404 15.83 30.79 -25.89
N GLY A 405 15.27 30.22 -26.96
CA GLY A 405 15.39 30.74 -28.32
C GLY A 405 16.81 30.72 -28.90
N SER A 406 17.74 29.99 -28.29
CA SER A 406 19.09 29.74 -28.80
C SER A 406 19.19 28.30 -29.34
N ASP A 407 19.85 28.09 -30.48
CA ASP A 407 19.96 26.77 -31.12
C ASP A 407 20.83 25.75 -30.34
N ASP A 408 21.46 26.16 -29.23
CA ASP A 408 22.38 25.35 -28.40
C ASP A 408 21.88 25.20 -26.94
N VAL A 409 20.61 24.87 -26.72
CA VAL A 409 20.13 24.52 -25.37
C VAL A 409 20.42 23.04 -25.08
N LEU A 410 21.50 22.78 -24.34
CA LEU A 410 21.70 21.46 -23.72
C LEU A 410 20.47 21.10 -22.86
N PRO A 411 19.98 19.86 -22.93
CA PRO A 411 18.84 19.46 -22.12
C PRO A 411 19.18 19.58 -20.64
N GLN A 412 18.29 20.19 -19.85
CA GLN A 412 18.44 20.25 -18.39
C GLN A 412 18.39 18.84 -17.80
N ILE A 413 17.58 17.98 -18.42
CA ILE A 413 17.49 16.56 -18.07
C ILE A 413 17.45 15.75 -19.36
N LEU A 414 18.24 14.68 -19.38
CA LEU A 414 18.22 13.66 -20.42
C LEU A 414 18.02 12.30 -19.75
N ARG A 415 17.08 11.51 -20.27
CA ARG A 415 16.94 10.09 -20.00
C ARG A 415 17.15 9.34 -21.30
N SER A 416 18.18 8.52 -21.30
CA SER A 416 18.57 7.66 -22.41
C SER A 416 17.77 6.36 -22.39
N ALA A 417 17.82 5.62 -23.50
CA ALA A 417 17.13 4.35 -23.59
C ALA A 417 17.66 3.31 -22.56
N ASP A 418 18.94 3.39 -22.20
CA ASP A 418 19.57 2.55 -21.17
C ASP A 418 18.98 2.76 -19.76
N ASP A 419 18.27 3.88 -19.53
CA ASP A 419 17.58 4.15 -18.26
C ASP A 419 16.27 3.34 -18.11
N TYR A 420 15.80 2.70 -19.18
CA TYR A 420 14.54 1.95 -19.27
C TYR A 420 14.79 0.46 -19.55
N ASP A 421 14.67 -0.36 -18.51
CA ASP A 421 15.06 -1.77 -18.55
C ASP A 421 13.92 -2.76 -18.24
N GLN A 422 12.74 -2.26 -17.85
CA GLN A 422 11.60 -3.09 -17.46
C GLN A 422 10.38 -2.77 -18.34
N PRO A 423 9.74 -3.78 -18.96
CA PRO A 423 8.54 -3.59 -19.74
C PRO A 423 7.33 -3.31 -18.82
N PHE A 424 6.41 -2.45 -19.26
CA PHE A 424 5.19 -2.05 -18.52
C PHE A 424 5.46 -1.48 -17.12
N PHE A 425 6.65 -0.93 -16.92
CA PHE A 425 7.09 -0.39 -15.64
C PHE A 425 6.88 1.12 -15.60
N VAL A 426 6.57 1.65 -14.42
CA VAL A 426 6.40 3.10 -14.24
C VAL A 426 7.70 3.70 -13.75
N TYR A 427 8.25 4.60 -14.55
CA TYR A 427 9.38 5.46 -14.18
C TYR A 427 8.87 6.87 -13.91
N GLU A 428 9.35 7.49 -12.84
CA GLU A 428 8.95 8.84 -12.46
C GLU A 428 10.16 9.75 -12.20
N GLU A 429 10.04 10.99 -12.69
CA GLU A 429 10.98 12.07 -12.45
C GLU A 429 10.22 13.31 -11.97
N SER A 430 10.73 13.93 -10.91
CA SER A 430 10.15 15.13 -10.31
C SER A 430 11.13 16.29 -10.44
N VAL A 431 10.68 17.40 -11.02
CA VAL A 431 11.53 18.53 -11.40
C VAL A 431 10.88 19.84 -10.97
N CYS A 432 11.64 20.73 -10.33
CA CYS A 432 11.17 22.09 -10.04
C CYS A 432 11.42 22.99 -11.25
N LEU A 433 10.36 23.52 -11.82
CA LEU A 433 10.40 24.45 -12.96
C LEU A 433 10.20 25.88 -12.47
N GLU A 434 10.99 26.82 -12.98
CA GLU A 434 10.82 28.24 -12.68
C GLU A 434 9.52 28.78 -13.28
N ARG A 435 8.79 29.58 -12.49
CA ARG A 435 7.56 30.27 -12.91
C ARG A 435 7.83 31.32 -13.98
N GLY A 436 6.90 31.47 -14.91
CA GLY A 436 6.96 32.43 -16.02
C GLY A 436 7.85 31.99 -17.18
N GLN A 437 8.36 30.77 -17.17
CA GLN A 437 9.14 30.18 -18.26
C GLN A 437 8.36 29.12 -19.06
N SER A 438 8.83 28.87 -20.29
CA SER A 438 8.37 27.77 -21.14
C SER A 438 9.46 26.71 -21.27
N TYR A 439 9.05 25.45 -21.16
CA TYR A 439 9.92 24.29 -21.30
C TYR A 439 9.46 23.42 -22.46
N THR A 440 10.40 22.77 -23.14
CA THR A 440 10.12 21.77 -24.16
C THR A 440 10.46 20.39 -23.63
N PHE A 441 9.46 19.51 -23.65
CA PHE A 441 9.60 18.09 -23.40
C PHE A 441 9.57 17.35 -24.74
N ASP A 442 10.59 16.54 -24.98
CA ASP A 442 10.73 15.75 -26.20
C ASP A 442 10.93 14.28 -25.82
N ILE A 443 9.99 13.43 -26.22
CA ILE A 443 10.03 11.98 -26.02
C ILE A 443 10.17 11.28 -27.38
N GLN A 444 10.98 10.24 -27.42
CA GLN A 444 11.29 9.45 -28.61
C GLN A 444 11.03 7.98 -28.33
N ASP A 445 10.59 7.29 -29.37
CA ASP A 445 10.49 5.85 -29.46
C ASP A 445 11.21 5.43 -30.74
N GLU A 446 12.31 4.69 -30.62
CA GLU A 446 13.16 4.35 -31.76
C GLU A 446 12.47 3.45 -32.79
N ALA A 447 11.52 2.61 -32.36
CA ALA A 447 10.77 1.74 -33.26
C ALA A 447 9.67 2.48 -34.03
N GLY A 448 9.13 3.54 -33.45
CA GLY A 448 8.07 4.36 -34.02
C GLY A 448 6.69 3.72 -33.98
N ASP A 449 6.50 2.66 -33.20
CA ASP A 449 5.20 2.04 -32.91
C ASP A 449 4.48 2.69 -31.71
N GLY A 450 5.15 3.63 -31.05
CA GLY A 450 4.64 4.36 -29.89
C GLY A 450 4.64 3.50 -28.63
N LEU A 451 4.19 4.05 -27.51
CA LEU A 451 4.23 3.35 -26.22
C LEU A 451 3.07 2.36 -26.05
N ASN A 452 2.35 2.02 -27.10
CA ASN A 452 1.12 1.22 -27.04
C ASN A 452 1.32 -0.25 -27.39
N ASN A 453 2.56 -0.73 -27.55
CA ASN A 453 2.82 -2.12 -27.83
C ASN A 453 2.48 -3.00 -26.62
N ARG A 454 1.38 -3.75 -26.73
CA ARG A 454 0.87 -4.63 -25.66
C ARG A 454 1.35 -6.07 -25.79
N SER A 455 2.06 -6.41 -26.86
CA SER A 455 2.37 -7.79 -27.21
C SER A 455 3.56 -8.29 -26.40
N PHE A 456 3.28 -8.88 -25.24
CA PHE A 456 4.30 -9.47 -24.38
C PHE A 456 3.94 -10.90 -24.00
N LYS A 457 4.89 -11.82 -24.18
CA LYS A 457 4.76 -13.21 -23.76
C LYS A 457 5.60 -13.45 -22.50
N ALA A 458 4.99 -13.27 -21.33
CA ALA A 458 5.53 -13.82 -20.08
C ALA A 458 5.08 -15.27 -19.94
N GLY A 459 6.03 -16.21 -19.80
CA GLY A 459 5.72 -17.61 -19.48
C GLY A 459 4.83 -18.34 -20.50
N GLY A 460 4.73 -17.86 -21.74
CA GLY A 460 3.92 -18.49 -22.80
C GLY A 460 2.42 -18.14 -22.78
N LEU A 461 1.97 -17.22 -21.92
CA LEU A 461 0.60 -16.70 -21.89
C LEU A 461 0.52 -15.33 -22.57
N ASP A 462 -0.56 -15.10 -23.32
CA ASP A 462 -0.87 -13.81 -23.92
C ASP A 462 -1.52 -12.92 -22.85
N MET A 463 -0.75 -11.97 -22.32
CA MET A 463 -1.24 -11.05 -21.30
C MET A 463 -1.70 -9.76 -21.98
N THR A 464 -2.99 -9.45 -21.89
CA THR A 464 -3.48 -8.11 -22.27
C THR A 464 -3.01 -7.11 -21.22
N GLN A 465 -1.90 -6.44 -21.51
CA GLN A 465 -1.40 -5.34 -20.69
C GLN A 465 -2.11 -4.04 -21.05
N ALA A 466 -2.17 -3.11 -20.09
CA ALA A 466 -2.33 -1.72 -20.45
C ALA A 466 -1.07 -1.34 -21.26
N GLY A 467 -1.25 -0.75 -22.44
CA GLY A 467 -0.11 -0.17 -23.15
C GLY A 467 0.56 0.90 -22.29
N GLY A 468 1.83 1.13 -22.53
CA GLY A 468 2.56 2.26 -21.98
C GLY A 468 2.01 3.63 -22.43
N PHE A 469 2.53 4.67 -21.81
CA PHE A 469 2.23 6.07 -22.10
C PHE A 469 3.24 6.96 -21.36
N TYR A 470 3.32 8.23 -21.73
CA TYR A 470 3.91 9.24 -20.86
C TYR A 470 2.84 10.19 -20.33
N SER A 471 3.05 10.76 -19.14
CA SER A 471 2.23 11.86 -18.63
C SER A 471 3.09 12.96 -18.03
N LEU A 472 2.65 14.20 -18.21
CA LEU A 472 3.28 15.41 -17.71
C LEU A 472 2.28 16.13 -16.81
N ARG A 473 2.61 16.30 -15.53
CA ARG A 473 1.71 16.93 -14.56
C ARG A 473 2.41 18.07 -13.85
N LEU A 474 1.82 19.25 -13.94
CA LEU A 474 2.33 20.46 -13.30
C LEU A 474 1.50 20.75 -12.06
N ASP A 475 2.15 20.80 -10.89
CA ASP A 475 1.51 20.90 -9.56
C ASP A 475 0.36 19.88 -9.38
N GLY A 476 0.56 18.66 -9.88
CA GLY A 476 -0.42 17.58 -9.83
C GLY A 476 -1.53 17.66 -10.88
N ILE A 477 -1.58 18.69 -11.71
CA ILE A 477 -2.56 18.84 -12.80
C ILE A 477 -1.97 18.27 -14.10
N GLU A 478 -2.61 17.23 -14.63
CA GLU A 478 -2.23 16.63 -15.91
C GLU A 478 -2.36 17.63 -17.06
N GLN A 479 -1.23 17.88 -17.73
CA GLN A 479 -1.14 18.71 -18.93
C GLN A 479 -1.25 17.86 -20.19
N TYR A 480 -0.55 16.72 -20.19
CA TYR A 480 -0.50 15.78 -21.31
C TYR A 480 -0.47 14.34 -20.80
N ARG A 481 -1.11 13.44 -21.55
CA ARG A 481 -1.00 11.99 -21.41
C ARG A 481 -1.22 11.34 -22.76
N GLU A 482 -0.22 10.64 -23.29
CA GLU A 482 -0.28 10.06 -24.64
C GLU A 482 0.47 8.73 -24.70
N SER A 483 -0.10 7.78 -25.44
CA SER A 483 0.57 6.52 -25.81
C SER A 483 1.09 6.55 -27.25
N ASP A 484 0.29 7.12 -28.17
CA ASP A 484 0.62 7.21 -29.58
C ASP A 484 1.51 8.43 -29.88
N ILE A 485 2.82 8.21 -29.73
CA ILE A 485 3.86 9.20 -29.99
C ILE A 485 4.51 9.04 -31.38
N GLY A 486 4.24 7.96 -32.11
CA GLY A 486 5.03 7.56 -33.27
C GLY A 486 6.51 7.47 -32.89
N ALA A 487 7.42 7.89 -33.78
CA ALA A 487 8.86 7.89 -33.46
C ALA A 487 9.29 9.01 -32.49
N ARG A 488 8.52 10.11 -32.42
CA ARG A 488 8.89 11.29 -31.63
C ARG A 488 7.69 12.18 -31.35
N ARG A 489 7.61 12.70 -30.14
CA ARG A 489 6.61 13.70 -29.73
C ARG A 489 7.25 14.83 -28.93
N THR A 490 6.94 16.05 -29.33
CA THR A 490 7.37 17.27 -28.64
C THR A 490 6.16 17.99 -28.03
N ARG A 491 6.32 18.45 -26.79
CA ARG A 491 5.32 19.22 -26.03
C ARG A 491 5.94 20.43 -25.36
N VAL A 492 5.19 21.52 -25.34
CA VAL A 492 5.57 22.74 -24.62
C VAL A 492 4.79 22.81 -23.32
N ILE A 493 5.51 23.01 -22.22
CA ILE A 493 4.98 23.20 -20.87
C ILE A 493 5.16 24.66 -20.51
N ASN A 494 4.07 25.36 -20.24
CA ASN A 494 4.11 26.76 -19.81
C ASN A 494 3.83 26.81 -18.32
N THR A 495 4.76 27.41 -17.57
CA THR A 495 4.57 27.63 -16.13
C THR A 495 3.73 28.89 -15.88
N LEU A 496 3.03 28.91 -14.75
CA LEU A 496 2.29 30.06 -14.26
C LEU A 496 3.24 31.24 -14.02
N PRO A 497 2.76 32.49 -14.15
CA PRO A 497 3.54 33.67 -13.80
C PRO A 497 4.07 33.62 -12.36
N SER A 498 5.20 34.31 -12.12
CA SER A 498 5.75 34.48 -10.77
C SER A 498 4.72 35.16 -9.86
N LEU A 499 4.61 34.67 -8.62
CA LEU A 499 3.76 35.27 -7.59
C LEU A 499 4.44 36.46 -6.90
N LEU A 500 5.74 36.68 -7.16
CA LEU A 500 6.45 37.84 -6.66
C LEU A 500 6.03 39.07 -7.47
N PRO A 501 5.78 40.23 -6.82
CA PRO A 501 5.55 41.47 -7.54
C PRO A 501 6.75 41.72 -8.45
N GLN A 502 6.49 41.92 -9.74
CA GLN A 502 7.52 42.34 -10.68
C GLN A 502 8.20 43.56 -10.08
N SER A 503 9.51 43.49 -9.84
CA SER A 503 10.27 44.66 -9.43
C SER A 503 10.07 45.71 -10.52
N ASP A 504 9.52 46.88 -10.15
CA ASP A 504 9.40 48.01 -11.06
C ASP A 504 10.72 48.18 -11.83
N PRO A 505 10.67 48.43 -13.15
CA PRO A 505 11.87 48.63 -13.93
C PRO A 505 12.71 49.71 -13.27
N THR A 506 13.96 49.37 -12.94
CA THR A 506 14.94 50.33 -12.45
C THR A 506 14.89 51.58 -13.34
N PRO A 507 14.67 52.78 -12.77
CA PRO A 507 14.65 54.00 -13.58
C PRO A 507 16.00 54.13 -14.30
N PRO A 508 16.03 54.73 -15.50
CA PRO A 508 17.24 54.85 -16.30
C PRO A 508 18.33 55.57 -15.49
N PRO A 509 19.62 55.33 -15.79
CA PRO A 509 20.73 55.87 -15.00
C PRO A 509 20.68 57.39 -15.00
N GLY A 510 20.08 57.94 -13.95
CA GLY A 510 20.08 59.36 -13.64
C GLY A 510 21.45 59.72 -13.11
N ASP A 511 22.16 60.48 -13.93
CA ASP A 511 23.35 61.28 -13.65
C ASP A 511 23.78 61.31 -12.17
N CYS A 512 24.79 60.52 -11.83
CA CYS A 512 25.43 60.50 -10.51
C CYS A 512 26.21 61.80 -10.30
N THR A 513 25.52 62.87 -9.92
CA THR A 513 26.15 64.05 -9.34
C THR A 513 25.87 64.12 -7.84
N ASN A 514 26.95 63.93 -7.07
CA ASN A 514 27.14 64.29 -5.65
C ASN A 514 26.21 63.69 -4.58
N LYS A 515 26.59 62.51 -4.03
CA LYS A 515 26.35 62.18 -2.60
C LYS A 515 27.50 61.35 -1.96
N GLU A 516 28.76 61.72 -2.19
CA GLU A 516 29.86 61.26 -1.32
C GLU A 516 29.83 61.88 0.11
N LEU A 517 28.88 62.78 0.39
CA LEU A 517 28.66 63.37 1.70
C LEU A 517 27.51 62.71 2.48
N ASP A 518 27.56 61.41 2.77
CA ASP A 518 26.84 60.88 3.96
C ASP A 518 27.33 59.51 4.48
N CYS A 519 28.21 58.79 3.77
CA CYS A 519 28.65 57.47 4.25
C CYS A 519 29.49 57.56 5.54
N ASP A 520 30.34 58.59 5.68
CA ASP A 520 31.17 58.79 6.88
C ASP A 520 30.37 59.23 8.12
N SER A 521 29.28 59.97 7.91
CA SER A 521 28.32 60.38 8.95
C SER A 521 27.57 59.16 9.50
N ILE A 522 27.13 58.28 8.60
CA ILE A 522 26.42 57.04 8.94
C ILE A 522 27.34 56.04 9.64
N PHE A 523 28.57 55.84 9.16
CA PHE A 523 29.54 54.95 9.81
C PHE A 523 29.95 55.43 11.21
N LYS A 524 30.12 56.74 11.42
CA LYS A 524 30.35 57.33 12.75
C LYS A 524 29.16 57.08 13.68
N LYS A 525 27.92 57.22 13.20
CA LYS A 525 26.69 56.93 13.97
C LYS A 525 26.58 55.44 14.35
N ILE A 526 26.92 54.52 13.43
CA ILE A 526 26.90 53.06 13.69
C ILE A 526 27.97 52.64 14.70
N LYS A 527 29.22 53.15 14.58
CA LYS A 527 30.28 52.91 15.57
C LYS A 527 29.89 53.43 16.95
N LYS A 528 29.25 54.60 17.05
CA LYS A 528 28.76 55.18 18.32
C LYS A 528 27.63 54.35 18.95
N LYS A 529 26.70 53.79 18.15
CA LYS A 529 25.66 52.84 18.60
C LYS A 529 26.25 51.52 19.12
N ARG A 530 27.24 50.94 18.42
CA ARG A 530 27.92 49.69 18.84
C ARG A 530 28.73 49.86 20.13
N LYS A 531 29.41 51.00 20.34
CA LYS A 531 30.11 51.32 21.61
C LYS A 531 29.16 51.46 22.80
N ARG A 532 27.94 52.00 22.59
CA ARG A 532 26.91 52.14 23.65
C ARG A 532 26.27 50.81 24.06
N ARG A 533 25.97 49.90 23.12
CA ARG A 533 25.46 48.54 23.44
C ARG A 533 26.46 47.67 24.22
N ARG A 534 27.76 47.84 23.99
CA ARG A 534 28.81 47.11 24.75
C ARG A 534 28.94 47.59 26.20
N LYS A 535 28.61 48.85 26.53
CA LYS A 535 28.63 49.38 27.90
C LYS A 535 27.50 48.81 28.79
N CYS A 536 26.33 48.47 28.23
CA CYS A 536 25.22 47.87 28.99
C CYS A 536 25.36 46.36 29.23
N LYS A 537 26.11 45.62 28.39
CA LYS A 537 26.32 44.16 28.55
C LYS A 537 27.40 43.77 29.57
N ARG A 538 28.10 44.73 30.18
CA ARG A 538 29.22 44.49 31.11
C ARG A 538 28.88 44.69 32.59
N ILE A 539 27.60 44.76 32.95
CA ILE A 539 27.16 44.83 34.34
C ILE A 539 27.03 43.38 34.88
N PRO A 540 27.81 42.97 35.90
CA PRO A 540 27.72 41.63 36.48
C PRO A 540 26.36 41.37 37.13
N ARG A 541 25.87 40.12 37.06
CA ARG A 541 24.52 39.70 37.46
C ARG A 541 24.17 39.84 38.95
N ASN A 542 25.07 40.29 39.82
CA ASN A 542 24.87 40.25 41.28
C ASN A 542 24.67 41.61 41.97
N LEU A 543 24.31 42.69 41.25
CA LEU A 543 23.83 43.92 41.90
C LEU A 543 22.30 43.93 41.99
N ASN A 544 21.78 43.19 42.97
CA ASN A 544 20.39 43.28 43.38
C ASN A 544 20.20 44.55 44.23
N ARG A 545 19.21 45.38 43.87
CA ARG A 545 18.74 46.61 44.55
C ARG A 545 19.57 47.89 44.34
N ARG A 546 19.40 48.51 43.16
CA ARG A 546 19.14 49.96 42.92
C ARG A 546 19.47 50.30 41.45
N LEU A 547 18.55 49.97 40.53
CA LEU A 547 18.72 50.22 39.09
C LEU A 547 17.52 50.95 38.47
N LYS A 548 17.09 52.06 39.10
CA LYS A 548 16.08 52.96 38.53
C LYS A 548 16.64 54.21 37.85
N PHE A 549 17.96 54.31 37.61
CA PHE A 549 18.54 55.57 37.11
C PHE A 549 19.52 55.50 35.92
N TYR A 550 19.73 54.36 35.25
CA TYR A 550 20.69 54.31 34.13
C TYR A 550 20.25 53.50 32.89
N CYS A 551 18.98 53.63 32.46
CA CYS A 551 18.59 53.38 31.07
C CYS A 551 17.43 54.31 30.65
N PRO A 552 17.69 55.36 29.85
CA PRO A 552 16.65 56.27 29.38
C PRO A 552 15.64 55.60 28.43
N SER A 553 14.38 56.04 28.53
CA SER A 553 13.12 55.55 27.98
C SER A 553 12.93 55.60 26.45
N PHE A 554 13.99 55.38 25.65
CA PHE A 554 13.93 55.44 24.18
C PHE A 554 13.97 54.09 23.46
N CYS A 555 13.87 52.95 24.16
CA CYS A 555 13.83 51.62 23.55
C CYS A 555 12.42 51.06 23.27
N ASN A 556 11.35 51.82 23.55
CA ASN A 556 9.99 51.41 23.22
C ASN A 556 9.35 52.43 22.28
N LYS A 557 9.46 52.20 20.97
CA LYS A 557 8.43 52.55 19.98
C LYS A 557 8.82 52.00 18.60
N LYS A 558 7.89 51.20 18.04
CA LYS A 558 7.82 50.66 16.67
C LYS A 558 8.64 49.40 16.34
N CYS A 559 8.15 48.25 16.81
CA CYS A 559 8.01 47.06 15.98
C CYS A 559 6.51 46.76 15.88
N LYS A 560 5.91 47.13 14.76
CA LYS A 560 4.74 46.47 14.16
C LYS A 560 5.07 46.37 12.68
#